data_AF-A0A8T4U306-F1
#
_entry.id   AF-A0A8T4U306-F1
#
_cell.length_a   1.000
_cell.length_b   1.000
_cell.length_c   1.000
_cell.angle_alpha   90.00
_cell.angle_beta   90.00
_cell.angle_gamma   90.00
#
_symmetry.space_group_name_H-M   'P 1'
#
loop_
_entity.id
_entity.type
_entity.pdbx_description
1 polymer ?
#
loop_
_entity_poly.entity_id
_entity_poly.type
_entity_poly.pdbx_seq_one_letter_code
_entity_poly.pdbx_strand_id
1 'polypeptide(L)'
;MSHAKNKVEWCLNKVKRELQEGKQHRGLIKVNADFEKARDHLAKAEHNFKVTLYLQRGGYTDWCPSSLFYVIYHCFLSILAKFGYETRNQE
;
A
#
# COMPACT_ATOMS: atom_id res chain seq x y z
N MET A 1 6.52 -22.61 -10.15
CA MET A 1 5.97 -21.26 -9.90
C MET A 1 7.07 -20.34 -9.41
N SER A 2 6.98 -19.03 -9.65
CA SER A 2 8.00 -18.08 -9.15
C SER A 2 7.90 -17.89 -7.63
N HIS A 3 9.01 -17.53 -6.98
CA HIS A 3 9.03 -17.24 -5.54
C HIS A 3 8.02 -16.15 -5.15
N ALA A 4 7.87 -15.11 -5.98
CA ALA A 4 6.91 -14.04 -5.78
C ALA A 4 5.46 -14.55 -5.79
N LYS A 5 5.10 -15.44 -6.72
CA LYS A 5 3.76 -16.02 -6.79
C LYS A 5 3.42 -16.80 -5.53
N ASN A 6 4.35 -17.63 -5.05
CA ASN A 6 4.17 -18.40 -3.82
C ASN A 6 3.96 -17.49 -2.60
N LYS A 7 4.66 -16.36 -2.53
CA LYS A 7 4.48 -15.36 -1.45
C LYS A 7 3.11 -14.70 -1.49
N VAL A 8 2.63 -14.32 -2.67
CA VAL A 8 1.27 -13.75 -2.83
C VAL A 8 0.21 -14.77 -2.42
N GLU A 9 0.30 -16.01 -2.88
CA GLU A 9 -0.63 -17.08 -2.51
C GLU A 9 -0.62 -17.34 -1.00
N TRP A 10 0.57 -17.36 -0.38
CA TRP A 10 0.70 -17.49 1.06
C TRP A 10 0.00 -16.35 1.82
N CYS A 11 0.18 -15.10 1.38
CA CYS A 11 -0.50 -13.94 1.99
C CYS A 11 -2.03 -14.07 1.90
N LEU A 12 -2.56 -14.44 0.73
CA LEU A 12 -4.00 -14.60 0.52
C LEU A 12 -4.58 -15.73 1.38
N ASN A 13 -3.88 -16.85 1.50
CA ASN A 13 -4.31 -17.99 2.32
C ASN A 13 -4.24 -17.68 3.82
N LYS A 14 -3.22 -16.94 4.25
CA LYS A 14 -3.09 -16.50 5.64
C LYS A 14 -4.29 -15.65 6.06
N VAL A 15 -4.72 -14.69 5.24
CA VAL A 15 -5.87 -13.85 5.58
C VAL A 15 -7.17 -14.65 5.62
N LYS A 16 -7.39 -15.58 4.68
CA LYS A 16 -8.57 -16.47 4.73
C LYS A 16 -8.68 -17.21 6.07
N ARG A 17 -7.56 -17.72 6.58
CA ARG A 17 -7.50 -18.39 7.88
C ARG A 17 -7.78 -17.43 9.04
N GLU A 18 -7.16 -16.25 9.03
CA GLU A 18 -7.36 -15.23 10.09
C GLU A 18 -8.83 -14.76 10.17
N LEU A 19 -9.48 -14.58 9.01
CA LEU A 19 -10.90 -14.21 8.97
C LEU A 19 -11.82 -15.32 9.50
N GLN A 20 -11.52 -16.59 9.20
CA GLN A 20 -12.26 -17.73 9.75
C GLN A 20 -12.12 -17.83 11.28
N GLU A 21 -10.97 -17.41 11.81
CA GLU A 21 -10.69 -17.35 13.26
C GLU A 21 -11.26 -16.08 13.94
N GLY A 22 -11.98 -15.23 13.20
CA GLY A 22 -12.54 -13.98 13.73
C GLY A 22 -11.48 -12.91 14.05
N LYS A 23 -10.26 -13.03 13.52
CA LYS A 23 -9.17 -12.09 13.75
C LYS A 23 -9.19 -10.95 12.74
N GLN A 24 -8.68 -9.79 13.15
CA GLN A 24 -8.47 -8.66 12.25
C GLN A 24 -7.35 -8.99 11.25
N HIS A 25 -7.65 -8.95 9.96
CA HIS A 25 -6.66 -9.17 8.91
C HIS A 25 -5.74 -7.94 8.76
N ARG A 26 -4.45 -8.19 8.55
CA ARG A 26 -3.46 -7.17 8.16
C ARG A 26 -2.78 -7.48 6.83
N GLY A 27 -3.07 -8.63 6.25
CA GLY A 27 -2.52 -9.09 4.97
C GLY A 27 -3.35 -8.64 3.76
N LEU A 28 -3.01 -9.23 2.62
CA LEU A 28 -3.65 -8.98 1.34
C LEU A 28 -5.00 -9.72 1.23
N ILE A 29 -6.05 -9.01 0.84
CA ILE A 29 -7.36 -9.59 0.47
C ILE A 29 -7.61 -9.35 -1.00
N LYS A 30 -8.24 -10.32 -1.66
CA LYS A 30 -8.75 -10.16 -3.02
C LYS A 30 -10.16 -9.57 -2.98
N VAL A 31 -10.35 -8.46 -3.67
CA VAL A 31 -11.59 -7.70 -3.80
C VAL A 31 -11.85 -7.37 -5.27
N ASN A 32 -12.88 -6.60 -5.56
CA ASN A 32 -13.07 -6.03 -6.89
C ASN A 32 -12.07 -4.90 -7.13
N ALA A 33 -11.63 -4.74 -8.38
CA ALA A 33 -10.81 -3.60 -8.76
C ALA A 33 -11.55 -2.29 -8.46
N ASP A 34 -10.84 -1.34 -7.85
CA ASP A 34 -11.37 -0.04 -7.47
C ASP A 34 -10.47 1.05 -8.06
N PHE A 35 -10.91 1.59 -9.19
CA PHE A 35 -10.16 2.62 -9.92
C PHE A 35 -10.23 3.98 -9.25
N GLU A 36 -11.32 4.29 -8.53
CA GLU A 36 -11.40 5.56 -7.78
C GLU A 36 -10.44 5.54 -6.60
N LYS A 37 -10.46 4.48 -5.80
CA LYS A 37 -9.51 4.30 -4.69
C LYS A 37 -8.07 4.26 -5.19
N ALA A 38 -7.82 3.65 -6.34
CA ALA A 38 -6.49 3.69 -6.97
C ALA A 38 -6.06 5.13 -7.31
N ARG A 39 -6.96 5.96 -7.85
CA ARG A 39 -6.71 7.38 -8.12
C ARG A 39 -6.50 8.18 -6.84
N ASP A 40 -7.28 7.94 -5.79
CA ASP A 40 -7.15 8.60 -4.50
C ASP A 40 -5.78 8.33 -3.87
N HIS A 41 -5.32 7.08 -3.90
CA HIS A 41 -3.98 6.73 -3.44
C HIS A 41 -2.89 7.38 -4.29
N LEU A 42 -3.05 7.44 -5.61
CA LEU A 42 -2.09 8.12 -6.48
C LEU A 42 -2.01 9.62 -6.15
N ALA A 43 -3.15 10.28 -5.95
CA ALA A 43 -3.21 11.69 -5.55
C ALA A 43 -2.51 11.92 -4.19
N LYS A 44 -2.69 11.02 -3.21
CA LYS A 44 -1.96 11.06 -1.93
C LYS A 44 -0.45 10.89 -2.12
N ALA A 45 -0.01 9.98 -3.00
CA ALA A 45 1.40 9.79 -3.32
C ALA A 45 2.01 11.07 -3.92
N GLU A 46 1.32 11.70 -4.88
CA GLU A 46 1.75 12.97 -5.46
C GLU A 46 1.83 14.10 -4.43
N HIS A 47 0.86 14.18 -3.52
CA HIS A 47 0.87 15.14 -2.42
C HIS A 47 2.09 14.94 -1.51
N ASN A 48 2.34 13.71 -1.06
CA ASN A 48 3.49 13.38 -0.21
C ASN A 48 4.83 13.62 -0.93
N PHE A 49 4.87 13.45 -2.25
CA PHE A 49 6.06 13.77 -3.04
C PHE A 49 6.32 15.27 -3.08
N LYS A 50 5.28 16.10 -3.25
CA LYS A 50 5.41 17.56 -3.13
C LYS A 50 5.91 17.98 -1.75
N VAL A 51 5.42 17.34 -0.68
CA VAL A 51 5.93 17.55 0.70
C VAL A 51 7.43 17.21 0.78
N THR A 52 7.84 16.09 0.19
CA THR A 52 9.26 15.68 0.15
C THR A 52 10.11 16.75 -0.53
N LEU A 53 9.68 17.27 -1.68
CA LEU A 53 10.41 18.33 -2.39
C LEU A 53 10.47 19.63 -1.58
N TYR A 54 9.41 19.96 -0.84
CA TYR A 54 9.40 21.11 0.07
C TYR A 54 10.43 20.93 1.21
N LEU A 55 10.44 19.77 1.86
CA LEU A 55 11.40 19.43 2.93
C LEU A 55 12.84 19.48 2.43
N GLN A 56 13.10 18.88 1.27
CA GLN A 56 14.41 18.89 0.63
C GLN A 56 14.90 20.31 0.38
N ARG A 57 14.05 21.17 -0.19
CA ARG A 57 14.39 22.59 -0.46
C ARG A 57 14.59 23.39 0.82
N GLY A 58 13.87 23.05 1.88
CA GLY A 58 13.99 23.66 3.21
C GLY A 58 15.21 23.20 4.02
N GLY A 59 16.00 22.24 3.51
CA GLY A 59 17.16 21.68 4.22
C GLY A 59 16.83 20.58 5.23
N TYR A 60 15.58 20.13 5.32
CA TYR A 60 15.11 19.05 6.22
C TYR A 60 15.28 17.67 5.56
N THR A 61 16.49 17.38 5.09
CA THR A 61 16.76 16.16 4.30
C THR A 61 16.63 14.88 5.11
N ASP A 62 16.76 14.95 6.43
CA ASP A 62 16.51 13.88 7.39
C ASP A 62 15.04 13.43 7.45
N TRP A 63 14.10 14.33 7.12
CA TRP A 63 12.66 14.03 7.06
C TRP A 63 12.20 13.47 5.71
N CYS A 64 12.98 13.66 4.64
CA CYS A 64 12.64 13.19 3.30
C CYS A 64 12.41 11.67 3.21
N PRO A 65 13.18 10.79 3.88
CA PRO A 65 12.90 9.35 3.89
C PRO A 65 11.52 9.01 4.45
N SER A 66 11.08 9.71 5.50
CA SER A 66 9.76 9.50 6.11
C SER A 66 8.64 9.90 5.15
N SER A 67 8.75 11.03 4.45
CA SER A 67 7.74 11.42 3.46
C SER A 67 7.77 10.50 2.24
N LEU A 68 8.95 10.08 1.76
CA LEU A 68 9.11 9.14 0.65
C LEU A 68 8.55 7.75 0.96
N PHE A 69 8.66 7.29 2.21
CA PHE A 69 8.01 6.07 2.65
C PHE A 69 6.51 6.11 2.35
N TYR A 70 5.81 7.20 2.69
CA TYR A 70 4.39 7.35 2.40
C TYR A 70 4.07 7.54 0.92
N VAL A 71 4.98 8.11 0.12
CA VAL A 71 4.85 8.13 -1.35
C VAL A 71 4.81 6.70 -1.88
N ILE A 72 5.82 5.90 -1.55
CA ILE A 72 5.96 4.51 -2.02
C ILE A 72 4.78 3.66 -1.52
N TYR A 73 4.40 3.83 -0.25
CA TYR A 73 3.26 3.14 0.35
C TYR A 73 1.97 3.39 -0.44
N HIS A 74 1.64 4.64 -0.75
CA HIS A 74 0.45 4.97 -1.53
C HIS A 74 0.55 4.54 -3.00
N CYS A 75 1.74 4.55 -3.61
CA CYS A 75 1.94 3.95 -4.92
C CYS A 75 1.57 2.45 -4.91
N PHE A 76 2.02 1.69 -3.90
CA PHE A 76 1.65 0.28 -3.79
C PHE A 76 0.16 0.09 -3.52
N LEU A 77 -0.47 0.89 -2.65
CA LEU A 77 -1.92 0.82 -2.45
C LEU A 77 -2.71 1.12 -3.73
N SER A 78 -2.25 2.08 -4.54
CA SER A 78 -2.87 2.39 -5.84
C SER A 78 -2.80 1.19 -6.78
N ILE A 79 -1.64 0.53 -6.87
CA ILE A 79 -1.45 -0.69 -7.65
C ILE A 79 -2.38 -1.80 -7.15
N LEU A 80 -2.44 -2.04 -5.84
CA LEU A 80 -3.30 -3.08 -5.26
C LEU A 80 -4.77 -2.82 -5.60
N ALA A 81 -5.27 -1.62 -5.37
CA ALA A 81 -6.67 -1.25 -5.65
C ALA A 81 -7.02 -1.45 -7.13
N LYS A 82 -6.14 -1.02 -8.05
CA LYS A 82 -6.30 -1.22 -9.50
C LYS A 82 -6.42 -2.70 -9.88
N PHE A 83 -5.70 -3.59 -9.19
CA PHE A 83 -5.70 -5.03 -9.47
C PHE A 83 -6.69 -5.85 -8.61
N GLY A 84 -7.58 -5.19 -7.86
CA GLY A 84 -8.58 -5.87 -7.04
C GLY A 84 -7.99 -6.50 -5.79
N TYR A 85 -7.11 -5.78 -5.11
CA TYR A 85 -6.59 -6.16 -3.81
C TYR A 85 -6.68 -5.02 -2.81
N GLU A 86 -6.86 -5.37 -1.54
CA GLU A 86 -6.76 -4.44 -0.42
C GLU A 86 -5.88 -5.00 0.69
N THR A 87 -5.43 -4.12 1.59
CA THR A 87 -4.60 -4.47 2.74
C THR A 87 -4.89 -3.52 3.90
N ARG A 88 -4.65 -3.98 5.12
CA ARG A 88 -4.76 -3.23 6.39
C ARG A 88 -3.47 -3.31 7.20
N ASN A 89 -2.34 -3.28 6.51
CA ASN A 89 -1.05 -3.47 7.16
C ASN A 89 -0.57 -2.23 7.94
N GLN A 90 -1.04 -1.04 7.56
CA GLN A 90 -0.65 0.25 8.13
C GLN A 90 -1.86 1.11 8.53
N GLU A 91 -3.09 0.62 8.33
CA GLU A 91 -4.36 1.23 8.76
C GLU A 91 -5.13 0.25 9.66
#